data_AF-A0A966J0Z5-F1
#
_entry.id   AF-A0A966J0Z5-F1
#
_cell.length_a   1.000
_cell.length_b   1.000
_cell.length_c   1.000
_cell.angle_alpha   90.00
_cell.angle_beta   90.00
_cell.angle_gamma   90.00
#
_symmetry.space_group_name_H-M   'P 1'
#
loop_
_entity.id
_entity.type
_entity.pdbx_description
1 polymer ?
#
loop_
_entity_poly.entity_id
_entity_poly.type
_entity_poly.pdbx_seq_one_letter_code
_entity_poly.pdbx_strand_id
1 'polypeptide(L)' 'MFRLFAFLFIFFSQIVFATPSDEATFAVSPSVVKVHVIDAKGNHGVGSGIVVADNQVATNCHVVANAQGVQIG' A
#
# COMPACT_ATOMS: atom_id res chain seq x y z
N MET A 1 22.26 -40.70 -16.96
CA MET A 1 20.94 -40.60 -16.28
C MET A 1 20.83 -39.35 -15.39
N PHE A 2 21.83 -39.02 -14.58
CA PHE A 2 21.82 -37.83 -13.69
C PHE A 2 21.58 -36.48 -14.40
N ARG A 3 22.15 -36.28 -15.60
CA ARG A 3 21.96 -35.06 -16.41
C ARG A 3 20.52 -34.83 -16.89
N LEU A 4 19.76 -35.90 -17.13
CA LEU A 4 18.36 -35.82 -17.56
C LEU A 4 17.44 -35.45 -16.38
N PHE A 5 17.73 -35.99 -15.20
CA PHE A 5 17.05 -35.62 -13.95
C PHE A 5 17.29 -34.16 -13.56
N ALA A 6 18.50 -33.64 -13.75
CA ALA A 6 18.82 -32.23 -13.52
C ALA A 6 18.02 -31.31 -14.46
N PHE A 7 17.86 -31.68 -15.74
CA PHE A 7 17.06 -30.92 -16.70
C PHE A 7 15.56 -30.90 -16.33
N LEU A 8 15.03 -32.00 -15.79
CA LEU A 8 13.62 -32.09 -15.36
C LEU A 8 13.32 -31.17 -14.16
N PHE A 9 14.29 -30.94 -13.29
CA PHE A 9 14.15 -30.08 -12.09
C PHE A 9 14.05 -28.58 -12.43
N ILE A 10 14.61 -28.14 -13.57
CA ILE A 10 14.59 -26.73 -14.01
C ILE A 10 13.18 -26.31 -14.48
N PHE A 11 12.34 -27.26 -14.91
CA PHE A 11 10.96 -26.98 -15.33
C PHE A 11 9.97 -26.87 -14.16
N PHE A 12 10.40 -27.17 -12.93
CA PHE A 12 9.58 -27.03 -11.72
C PHE A 12 9.67 -25.60 -11.17
N SER A 13 9.04 -24.64 -11.84
CA SER A 13 8.89 -23.28 -11.29
C SER A 13 7.94 -23.31 -10.08
N GLN A 14 8.44 -22.94 -8.91
CA GLN A 14 7.62 -22.81 -7.70
C GLN A 14 6.94 -21.44 -7.72
N ILE A 15 5.61 -21.41 -7.62
CA ILE A 15 4.87 -20.18 -7.34
C ILE A 15 5.05 -19.87 -5.87
N VAL A 16 5.72 -18.76 -5.55
CA VAL A 16 5.81 -18.25 -4.18
C VAL A 16 4.87 -17.07 -4.04
N PHE A 17 4.07 -17.05 -2.98
CA PHE A 17 3.23 -15.92 -2.61
C PHE A 17 3.92 -15.11 -1.52
N ALA A 18 4.10 -13.81 -1.75
CA ALA A 18 4.72 -12.89 -0.80
C ALA A 18 3.66 -12.03 -0.07
N THR A 19 2.48 -12.62 0.21
CA THR A 19 1.45 -11.91 0.97
C THR A 19 1.88 -11.80 2.44
N PRO A 20 1.73 -10.63 3.08
CA PRO A 20 1.88 -10.53 4.53
C PRO A 20 0.83 -11.41 5.22
N SER A 21 1.12 -11.80 6.47
CA SER A 21 0.15 -12.54 7.28
C SER A 21 -1.01 -11.63 7.72
N ASP A 22 -2.17 -12.21 7.99
CA ASP A 22 -3.33 -11.46 8.45
C ASP A 22 -3.03 -10.72 9.77
N GLU A 23 -2.21 -11.30 10.65
CA GLU A 23 -1.80 -10.68 11.90
C GLU A 23 -0.95 -9.43 11.65
N ALA A 24 0.01 -9.51 10.73
CA ALA A 24 0.84 -8.37 10.37
C ALA A 24 0.00 -7.26 9.73
N THR A 25 -0.97 -7.63 8.89
CA THR A 25 -1.86 -6.69 8.19
C THR A 25 -2.83 -6.03 9.18
N PHE A 26 -3.39 -6.81 10.10
CA PHE A 26 -4.25 -6.32 11.17
C PHE A 26 -3.51 -5.39 12.12
N ALA A 27 -2.26 -5.72 12.49
CA ALA A 27 -1.44 -4.90 13.36
C ALA A 27 -1.16 -3.49 12.80
N VAL A 28 -1.04 -3.34 11.49
CA VAL A 28 -0.80 -2.04 10.85
C VAL A 28 -2.07 -1.30 10.43
N SER A 29 -3.21 -1.99 10.36
CA SER A 29 -4.48 -1.42 9.92
C SER A 29 -4.93 -0.15 10.68
N PRO A 30 -4.73 -0.01 12.01
CA PRO A 30 -5.15 1.20 12.73
C PRO A 30 -4.32 2.43 12.36
N SER A 31 -3.13 2.25 11.80
CA SER A 31 -2.26 3.35 11.36
C SER A 31 -2.64 3.86 9.97
N VAL A 32 -3.51 3.15 9.23
CA VAL A 32 -3.94 3.56 7.89
C VAL A 32 -5.18 4.43 7.99
N VAL A 33 -5.15 5.59 7.36
CA VAL A 33 -6.24 6.59 7.39
C VAL A 33 -6.69 6.94 5.98
N LYS A 34 -7.95 7.35 5.85
CA LYS A 34 -8.48 7.95 4.64
C LYS A 34 -8.13 9.42 4.59
N VAL A 35 -7.56 9.85 3.48
CA VAL A 35 -7.28 11.25 3.18
C VAL A 35 -8.33 11.73 2.21
N HIS A 36 -9.19 12.65 2.65
CA HIS A 36 -10.16 13.32 1.80
C HIS A 36 -9.66 14.72 1.48
N VAL A 37 -9.69 15.08 0.20
CA VAL A 37 -9.17 16.36 -0.29
C VAL A 37 -10.24 17.12 -1.06
N ILE A 38 -10.19 18.44 -0.98
CA ILE A 38 -11.02 19.34 -1.79
C ILE A 38 -10.07 20.24 -2.57
N ASP A 39 -10.25 20.34 -3.89
CA ASP A 39 -9.45 21.22 -4.74
C ASP A 39 -10.01 22.66 -4.77
N ALA A 40 -9.29 23.57 -5.44
CA ALA A 40 -9.72 24.97 -5.57
C ALA A 40 -11.04 25.17 -6.34
N LYS A 41 -11.50 24.16 -7.09
CA LYS A 41 -12.78 24.17 -7.81
C LYS A 41 -13.91 23.54 -6.99
N GLY A 42 -13.61 23.06 -5.78
CA GLY A 42 -14.56 22.35 -4.92
C GLY A 42 -14.75 20.87 -5.29
N ASN A 43 -13.91 20.30 -6.16
CA ASN A 43 -13.97 18.87 -6.45
C ASN A 43 -13.42 18.07 -5.28
N HIS A 44 -14.02 16.90 -5.07
CA HIS A 44 -13.64 15.97 -4.01
C HIS A 44 -12.66 14.91 -4.54
N GLY A 45 -11.63 14.63 -3.76
CA GLY A 45 -10.67 13.55 -4.00
C GLY A 45 -10.50 12.67 -2.76
N VAL A 46 -10.07 11.44 -2.98
CA VAL A 46 -9.78 10.48 -1.92
C VAL A 46 -8.44 9.79 -2.15
N GLY A 47 -7.72 9.55 -1.07
CA GLY A 47 -6.48 8.79 -1.03
C GLY A 47 -6.31 8.09 0.31
N SER A 48 -5.18 7.40 0.46
CA SER A 48 -4.79 6.76 1.72
C SER A 48 -3.59 7.49 2.32
N GLY A 49 -3.49 7.42 3.65
CA GLY A 49 -2.34 7.89 4.41
C GLY A 49 -1.96 6.91 5.50
N ILE A 50 -0.76 7.08 6.04
CA ILE A 50 -0.25 6.29 7.18
C ILE A 50 0.16 7.27 8.28
N VAL A 51 -0.35 7.09 9.49
CA VAL A 51 0.10 7.83 10.69
C VAL A 51 1.51 7.35 11.04
N VAL A 52 2.47 8.27 10.98
CA VAL A 52 3.90 7.96 11.24
C VAL A 52 4.40 8.51 12.57
N ALA A 53 3.72 9.52 13.11
CA ALA A 53 3.97 10.11 14.42
C ALA A 53 2.73 10.90 14.88
N ASP A 54 2.75 11.39 16.13
CA ASP A 54 1.71 12.25 16.66
C ASP A 54 1.49 13.47 15.74
N ASN A 55 0.25 13.63 15.30
CA ASN A 55 -0.17 14.68 14.36
C ASN A 55 0.57 14.67 13.01
N GLN A 56 1.12 13.53 12.58
CA GLN A 56 1.82 13.38 11.29
C GLN A 56 1.31 12.19 10.48
N VAL A 57 0.87 12.46 9.25
CA VAL A 57 0.39 11.46 8.29
C VAL A 57 1.22 11.55 7.01
N ALA A 58 1.77 10.42 6.58
CA ALA A 58 2.44 10.28 5.29
C ALA A 58 1.43 9.85 4.22
N THR A 59 1.45 10.50 3.06
CA THR A 59 0.66 10.14 1.88
C THR A 59 1.46 10.43 0.61
N ASN A 60 0.92 10.10 -0.56
CA ASN A 60 1.57 10.43 -1.81
C ASN A 60 1.41 11.92 -2.12
N CYS A 61 2.46 12.54 -2.69
CA CYS A 61 2.45 13.92 -3.15
C CYS A 61 1.24 14.23 -4.05
N HIS A 62 0.87 13.33 -4.97
CA HIS A 62 -0.23 13.58 -5.90
C HIS A 62 -1.61 13.65 -5.22
N VAL A 63 -1.76 13.08 -4.02
CA VAL A 63 -3.02 13.13 -3.27
C VAL A 63 -3.28 14.55 -2.77
N VAL A 64 -2.22 15.26 -2.36
CA VAL A 64 -2.33 16.59 -1.70
C VAL A 64 -1.85 17.76 -2.56
N ALA A 65 -1.20 17.51 -3.70
CA ALA A 65 -0.53 18.54 -4.52
C ALA A 65 -1.43 19.73 -4.90
N ASN A 66 -2.72 19.52 -5.11
CA ASN A 66 -3.69 20.56 -5.49
C ASN A 66 -4.82 20.73 -4.47
N ALA A 67 -4.63 20.22 -3.25
CA ALA A 67 -5.64 20.27 -2.20
C ALA A 67 -5.69 21.67 -1.59
N GLN A 68 -6.88 22.26 -1.55
CA GLN A 68 -7.19 23.47 -0.80
C GLN A 68 -7.62 23.16 0.63
N GLY A 69 -8.18 21.98 0.85
CA GLY A 69 -8.50 21.44 2.16
C GLY A 69 -8.21 19.94 2.23
N VAL A 70 -7.79 19.49 3.41
CA VAL A 70 -7.50 18.07 3.69
C VAL A 70 -8.21 17.69 4.97
N GLN A 71 -8.92 16.57 4.93
CA GLN A 71 -9.56 15.95 6.09
C GLN A 71 -9.04 14.52 6.23
N ILE A 72 -8.66 14.16 7.44
CA ILE A 72 -8.21 12.81 7.80
C ILE A 72 -9.35 12.11 8.54
N GLY A 73 -9.66 10.87 8.17
CA GLY A 73 -10.71 10.07 8.80
C GLY A 73 -10.63 8.59 8.49
#